data_AF-A0A9D1ZL87-F1
#
_entry.id   AF-A0A9D1ZL87-F1
#
_cell.length_a   1.000
_cell.length_b   1.000
_cell.length_c   1.000
_cell.angle_alpha   90.00
_cell.angle_beta   90.00
_cell.angle_gamma   90.00
#
_symmetry.space_group_name_H-M   'P 1'
#
loop_
_entity.id
_entity.type
_entity.pdbx_description
1 polymer ?
#
loop_
_entity_poly.entity_id
_entity_poly.type
_entity_poly.pdbx_seq_one_letter_code
_entity_poly.pdbx_strand_id
1 'polypeptide(L)'
;MKNSKFNSMDSWAIWDIPDVDLTNKTPDERQRIFGDNYQPNHFPSGKLNKDLDSKLKSSKYVIAGMNPGNAASEQPAEPFSNFHGAKKSADYRLAAALYNTEIWGSFMTDVSSTIESKSDKVKITQNDVEKFEKHLDELNIPDDVTIIALGTKTFDALKKFAKRDVKKIYHYSRSNGWWKAEKVHGQIEDILNN
;
A
#
# COMPACT_ATOMS: atom_id res chain seq x y z
N MET A 1 -3.21 22.42 -2.43
CA MET A 1 -2.96 22.45 -0.97
C MET A 1 -1.50 22.06 -0.75
N LYS A 2 -0.65 22.97 -0.24
CA LYS A 2 0.72 22.60 0.19
C LYS A 2 0.62 22.02 1.61
N ASN A 3 0.31 20.74 1.74
CA ASN A 3 0.57 19.97 2.97
C ASN A 3 1.87 19.20 2.74
N SER A 4 3.08 19.72 2.98
CA SER A 4 3.73 20.15 4.24
C SER A 4 4.13 19.04 5.23
N LYS A 5 3.86 17.76 4.95
CA LYS A 5 4.46 16.61 5.69
C LYS A 5 4.53 15.30 4.91
N PHE A 6 3.69 15.13 3.89
CA PHE A 6 3.73 13.94 3.02
C PHE A 6 4.85 14.05 1.98
N ASN A 7 5.40 12.90 1.60
CA ASN A 7 6.39 12.78 0.54
C ASN A 7 5.77 12.11 -0.72
N SER A 8 6.54 12.00 -1.80
CA SER A 8 6.06 11.50 -3.10
C SER A 8 5.77 9.99 -3.14
N MET A 9 6.20 9.22 -2.14
CA MET A 9 5.91 7.77 -2.02
C MET A 9 4.62 7.50 -1.24
N ASP A 10 4.11 8.51 -0.55
CA ASP A 10 2.94 8.37 0.29
C ASP A 10 1.68 8.21 -0.55
N SER A 11 0.76 7.38 -0.06
CA SER A 11 -0.52 7.10 -0.69
C SER A 11 -1.53 6.60 0.35
N TRP A 12 -2.73 6.27 -0.11
CA TRP A 12 -3.80 5.67 0.69
C TRP A 12 -4.37 4.49 -0.05
N ALA A 13 -4.77 3.44 0.69
CA ALA A 13 -5.38 2.24 0.16
C ALA A 13 -6.82 2.50 -0.33
N ILE A 14 -6.96 3.42 -1.28
CA ILE A 14 -8.21 3.91 -1.84
C ILE A 14 -8.02 3.94 -3.35
N TRP A 15 -8.92 3.28 -4.06
CA TRP A 15 -9.01 3.28 -5.52
C TRP A 15 -10.44 3.57 -5.95
N ASP A 16 -10.63 3.92 -7.23
CA ASP A 16 -11.97 3.98 -7.79
C ASP A 16 -12.66 2.63 -7.68
N ILE A 17 -13.82 2.63 -7.03
CA ILE A 17 -14.68 1.47 -6.95
C ILE A 17 -15.43 1.39 -8.28
N PRO A 18 -15.34 0.26 -9.01
CA PRO A 18 -16.08 0.04 -10.25
C PRO A 18 -17.59 0.23 -10.06
N ASP A 19 -18.27 0.82 -11.05
CA ASP A 19 -19.74 0.99 -11.06
C ASP A 19 -20.46 -0.32 -11.44
N VAL A 20 -20.19 -1.38 -10.68
CA VAL A 20 -20.84 -2.69 -10.77
C VAL A 20 -21.03 -3.27 -9.37
N ASP A 21 -22.03 -4.13 -9.19
CA ASP A 21 -22.22 -4.82 -7.91
C ASP A 21 -21.11 -5.86 -7.66
N LEU A 22 -20.31 -5.61 -6.62
CA LEU A 22 -19.19 -6.46 -6.19
C LEU A 22 -19.55 -7.42 -5.04
N THR A 23 -20.78 -7.34 -4.51
CA THR A 23 -21.18 -8.02 -3.26
C THR A 23 -20.95 -9.53 -3.33
N ASN A 24 -21.38 -10.16 -4.43
CA ASN A 24 -21.26 -11.60 -4.63
C ASN A 24 -20.05 -11.99 -5.50
N LYS A 25 -19.10 -11.07 -5.71
CA LYS A 25 -17.89 -11.35 -6.49
C LYS A 25 -16.80 -11.91 -5.60
N THR A 26 -16.17 -12.98 -6.04
CA THR A 26 -14.94 -13.50 -5.44
C THR A 26 -13.82 -12.44 -5.54
N PRO A 27 -12.86 -12.40 -4.62
CA PRO A 27 -11.63 -11.62 -4.76
C PRO A 27 -10.97 -11.69 -6.15
N ASP A 28 -10.91 -12.87 -6.77
CA ASP A 28 -10.32 -13.03 -8.11
C ASP A 28 -11.18 -12.36 -9.21
N GLU A 29 -12.52 -12.43 -9.13
CA GLU A 29 -13.40 -11.65 -10.02
C GLU A 29 -13.26 -10.15 -9.79
N ARG A 30 -13.22 -9.71 -8.53
CA ARG A 30 -12.96 -8.30 -8.17
C ARG A 30 -11.65 -7.82 -8.77
N GLN A 31 -10.60 -8.65 -8.74
CA GLN A 31 -9.29 -8.32 -9.34
C GLN A 31 -9.41 -7.97 -10.82
N ARG A 32 -10.20 -8.72 -11.59
CA ARG A 32 -10.45 -8.42 -13.00
C ARG A 32 -11.20 -7.12 -13.16
N ILE A 33 -12.29 -6.93 -12.42
CA ILE A 33 -13.15 -5.75 -12.53
C ILE A 33 -12.40 -4.47 -12.13
N PHE A 34 -11.67 -4.49 -11.01
CA PHE A 34 -10.78 -3.39 -10.62
C PHE A 34 -9.71 -3.14 -11.68
N GLY A 35 -9.14 -4.18 -12.30
CA GLY A 35 -8.16 -4.04 -13.37
C GLY A 35 -8.71 -3.40 -14.64
N ASP A 36 -9.98 -3.69 -14.99
CA ASP A 36 -10.67 -3.09 -16.13
C ASP A 36 -11.02 -1.61 -15.83
N ASN A 37 -11.43 -1.30 -14.60
CA ASN A 37 -11.74 0.06 -14.14
C ASN A 37 -10.49 0.94 -13.88
N TYR A 38 -9.32 0.33 -13.65
CA TYR A 38 -8.14 1.01 -13.15
C TYR A 38 -7.68 2.16 -14.05
N GLN A 39 -7.68 3.37 -13.49
CA GLN A 39 -7.13 4.57 -14.10
C GLN A 39 -5.68 4.78 -13.64
N PRO A 40 -4.69 4.68 -14.56
CA PRO A 40 -3.29 4.87 -14.20
C PRO A 40 -3.01 6.28 -13.67
N ASN A 41 -2.18 6.38 -12.63
CA ASN A 41 -1.75 7.65 -12.02
C ASN A 41 -2.88 8.55 -11.51
N HIS A 42 -4.09 8.01 -11.37
CA HIS A 42 -5.22 8.70 -10.78
C HIS A 42 -5.30 8.37 -9.28
N PHE A 43 -5.83 9.27 -8.46
CA PHE A 43 -6.20 8.99 -7.08
C PHE A 43 -7.55 9.63 -6.80
N PRO A 44 -8.55 8.90 -6.26
CA PRO A 44 -9.89 9.42 -6.02
C PRO A 44 -9.92 10.32 -4.78
N SER A 45 -9.29 11.50 -4.86
CA SER A 45 -9.10 12.43 -3.74
C SER A 45 -10.39 12.83 -3.04
N GLY A 46 -11.53 12.84 -3.74
CA GLY A 46 -12.85 13.09 -3.17
C GLY A 46 -13.33 12.00 -2.19
N LYS A 47 -12.71 10.82 -2.17
CA LYS A 47 -12.98 9.72 -1.24
C LYS A 47 -12.09 9.76 0.00
N LEU A 48 -11.03 10.58 -0.01
CA LEU A 48 -10.11 10.71 1.12
C LEU A 48 -10.75 11.58 2.22
N ASN A 49 -10.51 11.24 3.49
CA ASN A 49 -10.99 12.03 4.62
C ASN A 49 -10.41 13.46 4.54
N LYS A 50 -11.26 14.47 4.75
CA LYS A 50 -10.83 15.87 4.77
C LYS A 50 -9.92 16.18 5.96
N ASP A 51 -10.10 15.47 7.07
CA ASP A 51 -9.24 15.54 8.26
C ASP A 51 -8.22 14.38 8.25
N LEU A 52 -7.10 14.61 7.56
CA LEU A 52 -6.01 13.65 7.45
C LEU A 52 -5.30 13.42 8.78
N ASP A 53 -5.23 14.43 9.64
CA ASP A 53 -4.54 14.33 10.92
C ASP A 53 -5.30 13.41 11.86
N SER A 54 -6.62 13.57 11.95
CA SER A 54 -7.46 12.65 12.71
C SER A 54 -7.39 11.24 12.12
N LYS A 55 -7.39 11.09 10.79
CA LYS A 55 -7.31 9.77 10.14
C LYS A 55 -5.99 9.06 10.43
N LEU A 56 -4.86 9.77 10.39
CA LEU A 56 -3.54 9.23 10.72
C LEU A 56 -3.46 8.80 12.19
N LYS A 57 -3.92 9.66 13.12
CA LYS A 57 -3.93 9.37 14.56
C LYS A 57 -4.83 8.20 14.96
N SER A 58 -5.85 7.90 14.17
CA SER A 58 -6.74 6.76 14.40
C SER A 58 -6.39 5.54 13.54
N SER A 59 -5.20 5.51 12.93
CA SER A 59 -4.80 4.40 12.06
C SER A 59 -4.52 3.15 12.88
N LYS A 60 -5.13 2.03 12.50
CA LYS A 60 -4.81 0.70 13.02
C LYS A 60 -3.80 -0.04 12.16
N TYR A 61 -3.72 0.32 10.88
CA TYR A 61 -2.87 -0.32 9.89
C TYR A 61 -2.11 0.71 9.04
N VAL A 62 -0.91 0.33 8.64
CA VAL A 62 -0.11 0.99 7.59
C VAL A 62 0.35 -0.08 6.61
N ILE A 63 0.26 0.18 5.31
CA ILE A 63 0.78 -0.74 4.28
C ILE A 63 2.17 -0.28 3.85
N ALA A 64 3.14 -1.17 3.94
CA ALA A 64 4.53 -0.88 3.60
C ALA A 64 4.95 -1.64 2.33
N GLY A 65 5.20 -0.89 1.25
CA GLY A 65 5.88 -1.38 0.07
C GLY A 65 7.40 -1.40 0.24
N MET A 66 8.10 -2.02 -0.70
CA MET A 66 9.55 -2.12 -0.65
C MET A 66 10.22 -0.81 -1.07
N ASN A 67 9.91 -0.37 -2.29
CA ASN A 67 10.53 0.78 -2.95
C ASN A 67 9.79 1.15 -4.26
N PRO A 68 9.94 2.39 -4.75
CA PRO A 68 9.43 2.77 -6.06
C PRO A 68 10.20 2.08 -7.21
N GLY A 69 9.47 1.62 -8.23
CA GLY A 69 10.08 1.13 -9.47
C GLY A 69 10.55 2.27 -10.39
N ASN A 70 11.26 1.94 -11.48
CA ASN A 70 11.79 2.92 -12.44
C ASN A 70 10.71 3.79 -13.12
N ALA A 71 9.44 3.38 -13.07
CA ALA A 71 8.33 4.18 -13.58
C ALA A 71 7.99 5.39 -12.69
N ALA A 72 8.56 5.50 -11.49
CA ALA A 72 8.34 6.61 -10.58
C ALA A 72 8.72 7.96 -11.21
N SER A 73 9.74 8.00 -12.08
CA SER A 73 10.14 9.22 -12.81
C SER A 73 9.11 9.67 -13.85
N GLU A 74 8.18 8.80 -14.25
CA GLU A 74 7.13 9.06 -15.23
C GLU A 74 5.80 9.43 -14.55
N GLN A 75 5.73 9.36 -13.22
CA GLN A 75 4.52 9.70 -12.48
C GLN A 75 4.32 11.22 -12.44
N PRO A 76 3.06 11.69 -12.57
CA PRO A 76 2.75 13.10 -12.37
C PRO A 76 3.08 13.52 -10.93
N ALA A 77 3.39 14.79 -10.72
CA ALA A 77 3.68 15.35 -9.40
C ALA A 77 2.42 15.49 -8.50
N GLU A 78 1.37 14.72 -8.78
CA GLU A 78 0.14 14.73 -7.99
C GLU A 78 0.33 13.91 -6.71
N PRO A 79 -0.15 14.39 -5.55
CA PRO A 79 -0.08 13.61 -4.32
C PRO A 79 -0.86 12.31 -4.41
N PHE A 80 -0.35 11.26 -3.76
CA PHE A 80 -1.05 10.01 -3.51
C PHE A 80 -1.48 9.20 -4.75
N SER A 81 -0.87 9.41 -5.93
CA SER A 81 -1.21 8.73 -7.20
C SER A 81 -1.25 7.19 -7.12
N ASN A 82 -2.36 6.60 -6.63
CA ASN A 82 -2.60 5.15 -6.43
C ASN A 82 -1.33 4.34 -6.13
N PHE A 83 -0.47 4.86 -5.25
CA PHE A 83 0.84 4.29 -4.88
C PHE A 83 1.85 4.20 -6.02
N HIS A 84 1.97 3.06 -6.70
CA HIS A 84 2.90 2.91 -7.82
C HIS A 84 2.28 3.31 -9.17
N GLY A 85 1.00 3.69 -9.17
CA GLY A 85 0.30 4.53 -10.15
C GLY A 85 0.08 3.88 -11.51
N ALA A 86 1.13 3.41 -12.17
CA ALA A 86 1.10 2.82 -13.49
C ALA A 86 0.36 1.47 -13.47
N LYS A 87 -0.48 1.21 -14.49
CA LYS A 87 -1.22 -0.07 -14.62
C LYS A 87 -0.32 -1.31 -14.59
N LYS A 88 0.94 -1.17 -15.05
CA LYS A 88 1.94 -2.25 -15.03
C LYS A 88 2.36 -2.66 -13.61
N SER A 89 2.26 -1.76 -12.63
CA SER A 89 2.53 -2.02 -11.21
C SER A 89 1.46 -2.91 -10.58
N ALA A 90 0.23 -2.86 -11.13
CA ALA A 90 -0.91 -3.69 -10.77
C ALA A 90 -1.48 -3.46 -9.36
N ASP A 91 -1.50 -2.20 -8.92
CA ASP A 91 -2.09 -1.78 -7.63
C ASP A 91 -3.57 -2.20 -7.51
N TYR A 92 -4.29 -2.35 -8.62
CA TYR A 92 -5.66 -2.90 -8.67
C TYR A 92 -5.78 -4.32 -8.08
N ARG A 93 -4.70 -5.11 -8.07
CA ARG A 93 -4.68 -6.43 -7.43
C ARG A 93 -4.77 -6.29 -5.92
N LEU A 94 -4.00 -5.34 -5.35
CA LEU A 94 -4.08 -5.00 -3.94
C LEU A 94 -5.47 -4.42 -3.60
N ALA A 95 -6.00 -3.52 -4.44
CA ALA A 95 -7.35 -2.98 -4.27
C ALA A 95 -8.40 -4.09 -4.14
N ALA A 96 -8.38 -5.09 -5.03
CA ALA A 96 -9.32 -6.20 -4.99
C ALA A 96 -9.21 -7.07 -3.74
N ALA A 97 -7.99 -7.29 -3.23
CA ALA A 97 -7.78 -8.04 -1.99
C ALA A 97 -8.22 -7.25 -0.75
N LEU A 98 -8.06 -5.92 -0.76
CA LEU A 98 -8.44 -5.05 0.37
C LEU A 98 -9.90 -4.63 0.38
N TYR A 99 -10.59 -4.78 -0.75
CA TYR A 99 -11.96 -4.30 -0.91
C TYR A 99 -12.89 -4.87 0.18
N ASN A 100 -13.66 -3.97 0.80
CA ASN A 100 -14.60 -4.27 1.88
C ASN A 100 -13.96 -4.84 3.17
N THR A 101 -12.68 -4.54 3.41
CA THR A 101 -11.98 -4.88 4.66
C THR A 101 -11.64 -3.61 5.45
N GLU A 102 -11.36 -3.74 6.75
CA GLU A 102 -10.98 -2.59 7.59
C GLU A 102 -9.66 -1.93 7.16
N ILE A 103 -8.81 -2.64 6.42
CA ILE A 103 -7.54 -2.10 5.89
C ILE A 103 -7.80 -1.12 4.72
N TRP A 104 -8.98 -1.16 4.08
CA TRP A 104 -9.32 -0.18 3.05
C TRP A 104 -9.25 1.26 3.60
N GLY A 105 -8.54 2.14 2.89
CA GLY A 105 -8.27 3.50 3.33
C GLY A 105 -7.16 3.65 4.36
N SER A 106 -6.34 2.62 4.59
CA SER A 106 -5.11 2.73 5.37
C SER A 106 -4.05 3.56 4.64
N PHE A 107 -3.16 4.20 5.39
CA PHE A 107 -2.01 4.90 4.84
C PHE A 107 -1.02 3.90 4.21
N MET A 108 -0.37 4.29 3.11
CA MET A 108 0.61 3.46 2.41
C MET A 108 1.86 4.26 2.08
N THR A 109 3.04 3.65 2.20
CA THR A 109 4.30 4.24 1.75
C THR A 109 5.34 3.13 1.51
N ASP A 110 6.48 3.48 0.91
CA ASP A 110 7.60 2.55 0.68
C ASP A 110 8.65 2.67 1.79
N VAL A 111 9.26 1.54 2.17
CA VAL A 111 10.32 1.53 3.20
C VAL A 111 11.63 2.15 2.67
N SER A 112 11.99 1.89 1.41
CA SER A 112 13.18 2.44 0.78
C SER A 112 12.81 3.47 -0.29
N SER A 113 13.55 4.57 -0.34
CA SER A 113 13.45 5.58 -1.40
C SER A 113 14.25 5.24 -2.67
N THR A 114 14.86 4.06 -2.72
CA THR A 114 15.65 3.62 -3.88
C THR A 114 14.74 3.38 -5.09
N ILE A 115 14.95 4.13 -6.19
CA ILE A 115 14.22 3.89 -7.44
C ILE A 115 14.90 2.75 -8.20
N GLU A 116 14.27 1.56 -8.20
CA GLU A 116 14.77 0.38 -8.91
C GLU A 116 13.68 -0.69 -9.07
N SER A 117 13.43 -1.13 -10.31
CA SER A 117 12.41 -2.15 -10.61
C SER A 117 12.85 -3.59 -10.28
N LYS A 118 14.16 -3.86 -10.21
CA LYS A 118 14.69 -5.20 -9.90
C LYS A 118 14.91 -5.35 -8.39
N SER A 119 14.01 -6.07 -7.73
CA SER A 119 14.04 -6.25 -6.27
C SER A 119 15.36 -6.82 -5.72
N ASP A 120 16.10 -7.62 -6.49
CA ASP A 120 17.40 -8.19 -6.06
C ASP A 120 18.52 -7.15 -5.97
N LYS A 121 18.32 -5.97 -6.57
CA LYS A 121 19.25 -4.84 -6.47
C LYS A 121 18.90 -3.87 -5.36
N VAL A 122 17.73 -4.03 -4.73
CA VAL A 122 17.28 -3.18 -3.63
C VAL A 122 17.63 -3.87 -2.33
N LYS A 123 18.39 -3.16 -1.48
CA LYS A 123 18.71 -3.61 -0.13
C LYS A 123 18.07 -2.64 0.86
N ILE A 124 17.12 -3.14 1.65
CA ILE A 124 16.58 -2.38 2.77
C ILE A 124 17.60 -2.44 3.91
N THR A 125 18.10 -1.28 4.31
CA THR A 125 19.03 -1.13 5.43
C THR A 125 18.30 -0.79 6.72
N GLN A 126 18.99 -0.89 7.86
CA GLN A 126 18.45 -0.41 9.13
C GLN A 126 18.08 1.07 9.07
N ASN A 127 18.92 1.90 8.44
CA ASN A 127 18.67 3.33 8.26
C ASN A 127 17.43 3.62 7.38
N ASP A 128 17.09 2.75 6.42
CA ASP A 128 15.83 2.88 5.67
C ASP A 128 14.62 2.66 6.60
N VAL A 129 14.66 1.60 7.42
CA VAL A 129 13.59 1.31 8.39
C VAL A 129 13.48 2.41 9.45
N GLU A 130 14.60 2.94 9.96
CA GLU A 130 14.61 4.06 10.92
C GLU A 130 13.98 5.33 10.32
N LYS A 131 14.25 5.63 9.05
CA LYS A 131 13.63 6.76 8.35
C LYS A 131 12.15 6.54 8.10
N PHE A 132 11.76 5.32 7.72
CA PHE A 132 10.36 4.93 7.59
C PHE A 132 9.61 5.12 8.91
N GLU A 133 10.13 4.59 10.03
CA GLU A 133 9.53 4.76 11.36
C GLU A 133 9.43 6.24 11.76
N LYS A 134 10.51 7.01 11.55
CA LYS A 134 10.51 8.45 11.81
C LYS A 134 9.45 9.19 10.99
N HIS A 135 9.23 8.80 9.74
CA HIS A 135 8.18 9.37 8.90
C HIS A 135 6.78 9.05 9.45
N LEU A 136 6.54 7.82 9.92
CA LEU A 136 5.28 7.47 10.59
C LEU A 136 5.05 8.31 11.87
N ASP A 137 6.11 8.51 12.67
CA ASP A 137 6.06 9.34 13.88
C ASP A 137 5.75 10.81 13.54
N GLU A 138 6.39 11.37 12.51
CA GLU A 138 6.15 12.74 12.02
C GLU A 138 4.71 12.93 11.48
N LEU A 139 4.13 11.86 10.94
CA LEU A 139 2.73 11.82 10.53
C LEU A 139 1.75 11.64 11.71
N ASN A 140 2.24 11.44 12.94
CA ASN A 140 1.47 11.12 14.14
C ASN A 140 0.67 9.80 14.01
N ILE A 141 1.24 8.82 13.31
CA ILE A 141 0.69 7.47 13.28
C ILE A 141 1.03 6.77 14.61
N PRO A 142 0.07 6.09 15.26
CA PRO A 142 0.30 5.44 16.55
C PRO A 142 1.44 4.42 16.56
N ASP A 143 2.07 4.25 17.72
CA ASP A 143 3.14 3.26 17.94
C ASP A 143 2.61 1.82 18.01
N ASP A 144 1.31 1.64 18.27
CA ASP A 144 0.62 0.34 18.31
C ASP A 144 0.00 -0.04 16.96
N VAL A 145 0.23 0.76 15.91
CA VAL A 145 -0.22 0.42 14.55
C VAL A 145 0.44 -0.87 14.07
N THR A 146 -0.32 -1.68 13.32
CA THR A 146 0.23 -2.86 12.65
C THR A 146 0.71 -2.48 11.25
N ILE A 147 2.00 -2.72 10.97
CA ILE A 147 2.56 -2.57 9.63
C ILE A 147 2.28 -3.83 8.82
N ILE A 148 1.64 -3.68 7.67
CA ILE A 148 1.37 -4.73 6.70
C ILE A 148 2.43 -4.66 5.61
N ALA A 149 3.44 -5.51 5.72
CA ALA A 149 4.56 -5.57 4.78
C ALA A 149 4.19 -6.33 3.50
N LEU A 150 4.42 -5.68 2.36
CA LEU A 150 4.20 -6.27 1.04
C LEU A 150 5.42 -7.12 0.62
N GLY A 151 5.29 -8.43 0.79
CA GLY A 151 6.30 -9.42 0.37
C GLY A 151 7.39 -9.69 1.39
N THR A 152 8.15 -10.77 1.14
CA THR A 152 9.13 -11.33 2.09
C THR A 152 10.29 -10.37 2.41
N LYS A 153 10.90 -9.73 1.41
CA LYS A 153 12.05 -8.82 1.65
C LYS A 153 11.69 -7.65 2.55
N THR A 154 10.55 -7.02 2.29
CA THR A 154 10.01 -5.92 3.11
C THR A 154 9.71 -6.40 4.53
N PHE A 155 9.03 -7.55 4.64
CA PHE A 155 8.71 -8.15 5.93
C PHE A 155 9.96 -8.49 6.75
N ASP A 156 10.96 -9.15 6.18
CA ASP A 156 12.16 -9.57 6.90
C ASP A 156 12.96 -8.37 7.41
N ALA A 157 13.04 -7.29 6.62
CA ALA A 157 13.71 -6.06 7.02
C ALA A 157 12.95 -5.34 8.15
N LEU A 158 11.65 -5.15 7.99
CA LEU A 158 10.81 -4.52 9.01
C LEU A 158 10.77 -5.37 10.29
N LYS A 159 10.58 -6.68 10.20
CA LYS A 159 10.55 -7.57 11.37
C LYS A 159 11.86 -7.52 12.17
N LYS A 160 12.97 -7.22 11.52
CA LYS A 160 14.29 -7.12 12.15
C LYS A 160 14.55 -5.77 12.81
N PHE A 161 14.07 -4.67 12.22
CA PHE A 161 14.50 -3.32 12.61
C PHE A 161 13.37 -2.38 13.06
N ALA A 162 12.11 -2.68 12.72
CA ALA A 162 10.95 -1.88 13.09
C ALA A 162 10.62 -2.07 14.58
N LYS A 163 10.04 -1.03 15.17
CA LYS A 163 9.54 -0.98 16.55
C LYS A 163 8.08 -1.43 16.63
N ARG A 164 7.30 -1.18 15.58
CA ARG A 164 5.87 -1.51 15.45
C ARG A 164 5.68 -2.99 15.09
N ASP A 165 4.49 -3.56 15.37
CA ASP A 165 4.20 -4.93 14.93
C ASP A 165 4.17 -5.01 13.41
N VAL A 166 4.60 -6.14 12.87
CA VAL A 166 4.71 -6.36 11.43
C VAL A 166 4.02 -7.66 11.07
N LYS A 167 3.04 -7.56 10.16
CA LYS A 167 2.41 -8.70 9.48
C LYS A 167 2.83 -8.71 8.02
N LYS A 168 2.71 -9.88 7.37
CA LYS A 168 3.09 -10.07 5.98
C LYS A 168 1.88 -10.42 5.14
N ILE A 169 1.77 -9.78 3.98
CA ILE A 169 0.95 -10.29 2.88
C ILE A 169 1.80 -10.47 1.62
N TYR A 170 1.29 -11.20 0.64
CA TYR A 170 2.01 -11.39 -0.60
C TYR A 170 2.04 -10.13 -1.47
N HIS A 171 3.21 -9.82 -2.02
CA HIS A 171 3.40 -8.69 -2.92
C HIS A 171 2.65 -8.89 -4.24
N TYR A 172 1.88 -7.87 -4.63
CA TYR A 172 0.90 -7.93 -5.72
C TYR A 172 1.48 -7.81 -7.14
N SER A 173 2.80 -7.68 -7.31
CA SER A 173 3.43 -7.57 -8.62
C SER A 173 3.00 -8.68 -9.60
N ARG A 174 2.80 -8.31 -10.87
CA ARG A 174 2.45 -9.24 -11.96
C ARG A 174 3.50 -10.34 -12.17
N SER A 175 4.75 -10.12 -11.75
CA SER A 175 5.81 -11.14 -11.78
C SER A 175 5.52 -12.33 -10.86
N ASN A 176 4.66 -12.16 -9.85
CA ASN A 176 4.22 -13.23 -8.97
C ASN A 176 3.00 -13.95 -9.58
N GLY A 177 3.24 -14.86 -10.52
CA GLY A 177 2.17 -15.66 -11.16
C GLY A 177 1.39 -16.57 -10.20
N TRP A 178 1.97 -16.88 -9.05
CA TRP A 178 1.35 -17.64 -7.97
C TRP A 178 0.45 -16.80 -7.06
N TRP A 179 0.51 -15.46 -7.17
CA TRP A 179 -0.33 -14.55 -6.40
C TRP A 179 -1.78 -14.63 -6.87
N LYS A 180 -2.70 -14.76 -5.92
CA LYS A 180 -4.15 -14.83 -6.13
C LYS A 180 -4.84 -13.86 -5.17
N ALA A 181 -5.85 -13.14 -5.64
CA ALA A 181 -6.55 -12.17 -4.80
C ALA A 181 -7.25 -12.89 -3.65
N GLU A 182 -7.79 -14.08 -3.92
CA GLU A 182 -8.40 -14.95 -2.89
C GLU A 182 -7.44 -15.24 -1.73
N LYS A 183 -6.21 -15.65 -2.06
CA LYS A 183 -5.21 -16.01 -1.05
C LYS A 183 -4.81 -14.80 -0.21
N VAL A 184 -4.61 -13.65 -0.85
CA VAL A 184 -4.20 -12.44 -0.12
C VAL A 184 -5.36 -11.86 0.69
N HIS A 185 -6.58 -11.95 0.20
CA HIS A 185 -7.78 -11.63 0.98
C HIS A 185 -7.87 -12.51 2.23
N GLY A 186 -7.60 -13.82 2.11
CA GLY A 186 -7.47 -14.70 3.28
C GLY A 186 -6.39 -14.25 4.27
N GLN A 187 -5.20 -13.84 3.79
CA GLN A 187 -4.15 -13.29 4.66
C GLN A 187 -4.59 -12.00 5.37
N ILE A 188 -5.42 -11.19 4.71
CA ILE A 188 -6.00 -9.98 5.29
C ILE A 188 -6.99 -10.35 6.39
N GLU A 189 -7.93 -11.26 6.13
CA GLU A 189 -8.87 -11.74 7.14
C GLU A 189 -8.15 -12.36 8.34
N ASP A 190 -7.09 -13.12 8.13
CA ASP A 190 -6.25 -13.65 9.22
C ASP A 190 -5.63 -12.52 10.05
N ILE A 191 -5.19 -11.42 9.44
CA ILE A 191 -4.65 -10.26 10.16
C ILE A 191 -5.73 -9.55 10.98
N LEU A 192 -6.95 -9.45 10.45
CA LEU A 192 -8.07 -8.76 11.12
C LEU A 192 -8.63 -9.53 12.31
N ASN A 193 -8.49 -10.86 12.31
CA ASN A 193 -9.03 -11.74 13.35
C ASN A 193 -8.03 -12.08 14.48
N ASN A 194 -6.81 -11.54 14.44
CA ASN A 194 -5.75 -11.75 15.43
C ASN A 194 -5.41 -10.45 16.18
#